data_AF-A0A9E1MXW6-F1
#
_entry.id   AF-A0A9E1MXW6-F1
#
_cell.length_a   1.000
_cell.length_b   1.000
_cell.length_c   1.000
_cell.angle_alpha   90.00
_cell.angle_beta   90.00
_cell.angle_gamma   90.00
#
_symmetry.space_group_name_H-M   'P 1'
#
loop_
_entity.id
_entity.type
_entity.pdbx_description
1 polymer ?
#
loop_
_entity_poly.entity_id
_entity_poly.type
_entity_poly.pdbx_seq_one_letter_code
_entity_poly.pdbx_strand_id
1 'polypeptide(L)'
;DLDTGPAPSCDAGGTGTIVQGDYGIYDNNDLDELAGCTEVTGSISVPSLTTTNLDGLETLTTIGGDLILDGRSSNTNTLENIDGLVNVTSVGGDVTIQNNDVLPEVGLANLQSIGGSLTIYDNWDLVSVSGLSSLSHIPGDLTLEDNFSMVQLAGLNNVTQIDGSLTVKWNGKLLNIDELSNLASVGANITLDYNASLTSIDGLADLTTVPGNLTVNQLVALDDLDALSKITSVGGDLYIYYNKLMDDIDGLASLTSVGGSLTIEKYELLTSLAGLSQLATVGGDLTLRENVALVNLDGLTLLTSVGGDLVINETALTNIDELTNLGSVSGIMVKLNDELGSLDGFTNLSSVANDLIIYGNATLPNLDGLIGFTEVGGELEIHNNDLLAQLDGLQNLTMVEDITVTYNDVLCQSLVDALVAKLTITGLHIYIYGNDDSC
;
A
#
# COMPACT_ATOMS: atom_id res chain seq x y z
N ASP A 1 5.72 30.14 24.51
CA ASP A 1 6.25 31.44 24.96
C ASP A 1 6.81 32.11 23.72
N LEU A 2 5.92 32.68 22.91
CA LEU A 2 6.24 33.35 21.66
C LEU A 2 6.27 34.85 21.95
N ASP A 3 7.38 35.46 21.56
CA ASP A 3 7.82 36.82 21.83
C ASP A 3 6.78 37.86 21.37
N THR A 4 6.28 38.68 22.30
CA THR A 4 5.35 39.79 22.06
C THR A 4 6.11 41.02 21.54
N GLY A 5 6.86 40.85 20.45
CA GLY A 5 7.39 41.97 19.66
C GLY A 5 6.25 42.93 19.25
N PRO A 6 6.56 44.19 18.89
CA PRO A 6 5.51 45.10 18.44
C PRO A 6 4.76 44.48 17.27
N ALA A 7 3.43 44.45 17.39
CA ALA A 7 2.49 44.02 16.36
C ALA A 7 2.94 44.54 14.99
N PRO A 8 3.13 43.66 13.99
CA PRO A 8 3.29 44.14 12.63
C PRO A 8 2.02 44.92 12.28
N SER A 9 2.15 46.22 12.02
CA SER A 9 1.05 47.04 11.57
C SER A 9 1.31 47.33 10.11
N CYS A 10 0.60 46.61 9.24
CA CYS A 10 0.70 46.76 7.79
C CYS A 10 -0.08 47.98 7.24
N ASP A 11 -0.36 48.96 8.10
CA ASP A 11 -1.40 49.96 7.89
C ASP A 11 -1.06 51.00 6.79
N ALA A 12 -1.89 50.97 5.75
CA ALA A 12 -2.17 51.91 4.67
C ALA A 12 -1.11 52.99 4.34
N GLY A 13 0.01 52.57 3.71
CA GLY A 13 1.10 53.45 3.28
C GLY A 13 1.81 53.13 1.96
N GLY A 14 1.21 52.33 1.06
CA GLY A 14 1.57 52.35 -0.38
C GLY A 14 2.79 51.57 -0.87
N THR A 15 3.44 50.73 -0.06
CA THR A 15 4.42 49.73 -0.53
C THR A 15 4.24 48.45 0.28
N GLY A 16 3.98 47.32 -0.39
CA GLY A 16 3.64 46.03 0.22
C GLY A 16 4.38 45.74 1.51
N THR A 17 3.63 45.51 2.57
CA THR A 17 4.17 45.40 3.91
C THR A 17 4.49 43.93 4.19
N ILE A 18 5.76 43.67 4.54
CA ILE A 18 6.32 42.35 4.79
C ILE A 18 6.41 42.13 6.29
N VAL A 19 5.80 41.05 6.79
CA VAL A 19 5.98 40.59 8.17
C VAL A 19 7.16 39.62 8.23
N GLN A 20 8.07 39.83 9.17
CA GLN A 20 9.26 39.00 9.33
C GLN A 20 9.03 37.91 10.37
N GLY A 21 9.46 36.70 10.05
CA GLY A 21 9.36 35.53 10.94
C GLY A 21 8.00 34.86 10.92
N ASP A 22 7.81 33.93 11.85
CA ASP A 22 6.59 33.13 11.98
C ASP A 22 5.48 33.91 12.69
N TYR A 23 4.23 33.65 12.32
CA TYR A 23 3.07 34.35 12.84
C TYR A 23 1.93 33.37 13.19
N GLY A 24 1.38 33.50 14.39
CA GLY A 24 0.25 32.70 14.86
C GLY A 24 -1.03 33.51 14.90
N ILE A 25 -2.15 32.95 14.42
CA ILE A 25 -3.47 33.57 14.42
C ILE A 25 -4.39 32.82 15.39
N TYR A 26 -4.75 33.46 16.49
CA TYR A 26 -5.56 32.92 17.58
C TYR A 26 -6.90 33.66 17.73
N ASP A 27 -6.98 34.92 17.30
CA ASP A 27 -8.21 35.70 17.32
C ASP A 27 -8.29 36.75 16.19
N ASN A 28 -9.38 37.53 16.17
CA ASN A 28 -9.60 38.58 15.18
C ASN A 28 -8.57 39.72 15.25
N ASN A 29 -7.96 39.97 16.40
CA ASN A 29 -6.93 41.01 16.49
C ASN A 29 -5.68 40.58 15.72
N ASP A 30 -5.33 39.28 15.77
CA ASP A 30 -4.20 38.75 15.00
C ASP A 30 -4.44 38.88 13.49
N LEU A 31 -5.69 38.72 13.03
CA LEU A 31 -6.09 38.98 11.64
C LEU A 31 -6.00 40.47 11.27
N ASP A 32 -6.49 41.35 12.16
CA ASP A 32 -6.42 42.81 11.97
C ASP A 32 -4.96 43.31 11.90
N GLU A 33 -4.03 42.68 12.62
CA GLU A 33 -2.59 42.99 12.55
C GLU A 33 -1.98 42.61 11.19
N LEU A 34 -2.44 41.52 10.58
CA LEU A 34 -2.03 41.10 9.24
C LEU A 34 -2.76 41.85 8.11
N ALA A 35 -3.78 42.65 8.44
CA ALA A 35 -4.57 43.36 7.44
C ALA A 35 -3.68 44.31 6.62
N GLY A 36 -3.68 44.13 5.29
CA GLY A 36 -2.87 44.92 4.37
C GLY A 36 -1.45 44.40 4.14
N CYS A 37 -1.00 43.35 4.84
CA CYS A 37 0.28 42.72 4.57
C CYS A 37 0.22 41.94 3.25
N THR A 38 1.32 41.97 2.48
CA THR A 38 1.42 41.22 1.21
C THR A 38 2.24 39.94 1.32
N GLU A 39 3.08 39.85 2.36
CA GLU A 39 4.01 38.75 2.59
C GLU A 39 4.25 38.53 4.08
N VAL A 40 4.31 37.25 4.48
CA VAL A 40 4.91 36.81 5.76
C VAL A 40 6.13 35.98 5.40
N THR A 41 7.33 36.32 5.88
CA THR A 41 8.56 35.60 5.47
C THR A 41 8.73 34.25 6.16
N GLY A 42 8.07 34.03 7.30
CA GLY A 42 8.04 32.75 8.01
C GLY A 42 6.72 32.02 7.80
N SER A 43 6.40 31.12 8.73
CA SER A 43 5.19 30.31 8.70
C SER A 43 3.98 31.08 9.24
N ILE A 44 2.78 30.77 8.73
CA ILE A 44 1.49 31.16 9.33
C ILE A 44 0.88 29.91 9.97
N SER A 45 0.54 30.00 11.26
CA SER A 45 -0.16 28.94 11.99
C SER A 45 -1.47 29.45 12.57
N VAL A 46 -2.53 28.67 12.39
CA VAL A 46 -3.89 28.98 12.84
C VAL A 46 -4.38 27.81 13.71
N PRO A 47 -3.94 27.74 14.99
CA PRO A 47 -4.18 26.57 15.84
C PRO A 47 -5.52 26.59 16.58
N SER A 48 -6.22 27.73 16.65
CA SER A 48 -7.51 27.87 17.35
C SER A 48 -8.17 29.17 16.96
N LEU A 49 -9.10 29.13 15.99
CA LEU A 49 -9.96 30.28 15.72
C LEU A 49 -11.33 30.08 16.37
N THR A 50 -11.80 31.13 17.05
CA THR A 50 -13.23 31.29 17.35
C THR A 50 -13.97 31.98 16.20
N THR A 51 -13.25 32.32 15.13
CA THR A 51 -13.75 33.04 13.96
C THR A 51 -14.29 32.03 12.96
N THR A 52 -15.16 32.48 12.06
CA THR A 52 -15.73 31.63 11.01
C THR A 52 -14.98 31.75 9.68
N ASN A 53 -14.05 32.69 9.56
CA ASN A 53 -13.28 32.96 8.36
C ASN A 53 -11.91 33.58 8.67
N LEU A 54 -11.12 33.78 7.61
CA LEU A 54 -9.81 34.43 7.63
C LEU A 54 -9.86 35.83 6.98
N ASP A 55 -11.00 36.51 7.03
CA ASP A 55 -11.14 37.85 6.47
C ASP A 55 -10.08 38.78 7.08
N GLY A 56 -9.52 39.67 6.25
CA GLY A 56 -8.36 40.51 6.60
C GLY A 56 -7.05 40.03 5.95
N LEU A 57 -6.95 38.76 5.54
CA LEU A 57 -5.77 38.23 4.86
C LEU A 57 -5.79 38.40 3.33
N GLU A 58 -6.79 39.10 2.76
CA GLU A 58 -7.02 39.12 1.31
C GLU A 58 -5.88 39.80 0.53
N THR A 59 -5.04 40.59 1.18
CA THR A 59 -3.87 41.22 0.54
C THR A 59 -2.65 40.31 0.50
N LEU A 60 -2.67 39.20 1.26
CA LEU A 60 -1.56 38.28 1.37
C LEU A 60 -1.38 37.50 0.07
N THR A 61 -0.16 37.49 -0.45
CA THR A 61 0.18 36.80 -1.70
C THR A 61 1.25 35.74 -1.52
N THR A 62 2.06 35.83 -0.47
CA THR A 62 3.21 34.96 -0.23
C THR A 62 3.34 34.63 1.25
N ILE A 63 3.55 33.35 1.55
CA ILE A 63 3.97 32.85 2.87
C ILE A 63 5.34 32.18 2.65
N GLY A 64 6.37 32.63 3.36
CA GLY A 64 7.74 32.17 3.14
C GLY A 64 8.06 30.83 3.82
N GLY A 65 7.33 30.50 4.89
CA GLY A 65 7.36 29.20 5.56
C GLY A 65 6.11 28.37 5.26
N ASP A 66 5.64 27.66 6.28
CA ASP A 66 4.48 26.77 6.22
C ASP A 66 3.16 27.54 6.37
N LEU A 67 2.09 27.02 5.80
CA LEU A 67 0.71 27.40 6.11
C LEU A 67 0.06 26.25 6.87
N ILE A 68 -0.27 26.47 8.14
CA ILE A 68 -0.83 25.45 9.03
C ILE A 68 -2.19 25.92 9.55
N LEU A 69 -3.27 25.30 9.08
CA LEU A 69 -4.64 25.48 9.58
C LEU A 69 -5.01 24.27 10.43
N ASP A 70 -5.02 24.41 11.75
CA ASP A 70 -5.22 23.30 12.68
C ASP A 70 -6.32 23.58 13.70
N GLY A 71 -7.50 22.96 13.56
CA GLY A 71 -8.59 23.14 14.52
C GLY A 71 -8.53 22.25 15.77
N ARG A 72 -7.53 21.36 15.91
CA ARG A 72 -7.43 20.38 17.03
C ARG A 72 -7.51 21.01 18.42
N SER A 73 -7.04 22.24 18.58
CA SER A 73 -6.92 22.87 19.91
C SER A 73 -8.21 23.52 20.41
N SER A 74 -9.33 23.44 19.66
CA SER A 74 -10.63 23.97 20.09
C SER A 74 -11.75 22.91 20.05
N ASN A 75 -12.57 22.85 21.12
CA ASN A 75 -13.81 22.06 21.12
C ASN A 75 -14.95 22.73 20.31
N THR A 76 -14.64 23.78 19.56
CA THR A 76 -15.60 24.69 18.90
C THR A 76 -15.07 25.10 17.54
N ASN A 77 -14.55 24.15 16.78
CA ASN A 77 -14.05 24.38 15.44
C ASN A 77 -15.11 25.09 14.57
N THR A 78 -14.87 26.36 14.26
CA THR A 78 -15.85 27.23 13.60
C THR A 78 -15.43 27.69 12.22
N LEU A 79 -14.27 27.28 11.70
CA LEU A 79 -13.74 27.81 10.44
C LEU A 79 -14.56 27.31 9.24
N GLU A 80 -15.55 28.11 8.83
CA GLU A 80 -16.48 27.80 7.75
C GLU A 80 -15.90 28.08 6.36
N ASN A 81 -14.90 28.95 6.24
CA ASN A 81 -14.16 29.17 4.99
C ASN A 81 -12.77 29.76 5.24
N ILE A 82 -11.92 29.70 4.20
CA ILE A 82 -10.55 30.25 4.20
C ILE A 82 -10.36 31.25 3.06
N ASP A 83 -11.43 31.92 2.63
CA ASP A 83 -11.45 32.82 1.46
C ASP A 83 -10.53 34.03 1.62
N GLY A 84 -10.20 34.40 2.86
CA GLY A 84 -9.16 35.39 3.15
C GLY A 84 -7.81 35.05 2.51
N LEU A 85 -7.52 33.77 2.25
CA LEU A 85 -6.28 33.32 1.62
C LEU A 85 -6.37 33.19 0.10
N VAL A 86 -7.47 33.63 -0.53
CA VAL A 86 -7.72 33.45 -1.97
C VAL A 86 -6.61 34.00 -2.86
N ASN A 87 -5.90 35.05 -2.42
CA ASN A 87 -4.83 35.69 -3.19
C ASN A 87 -3.42 35.14 -2.92
N VAL A 88 -3.28 34.16 -2.02
CA VAL A 88 -2.00 33.49 -1.78
C VAL A 88 -1.62 32.71 -3.04
N THR A 89 -0.43 33.01 -3.57
CA THR A 89 0.11 32.40 -4.79
C THR A 89 1.26 31.43 -4.50
N SER A 90 1.98 31.64 -3.39
CA SER A 90 3.11 30.80 -3.01
C SER A 90 3.17 30.59 -1.50
N VAL A 91 3.42 29.35 -1.11
CA VAL A 91 3.82 28.94 0.24
C VAL A 91 5.22 28.33 0.15
N GLY A 92 6.17 28.80 0.94
CA GLY A 92 7.58 28.40 0.83
C GLY A 92 7.88 27.05 1.50
N GLY A 93 7.00 26.56 2.36
CA GLY A 93 7.06 25.26 3.01
C GLY A 93 5.82 24.41 2.73
N ASP A 94 5.35 23.73 3.79
CA ASP A 94 4.21 22.82 3.74
C ASP A 94 2.88 23.58 3.79
N VAL A 95 1.84 23.01 3.18
CA VAL A 95 0.45 23.42 3.39
C VAL A 95 -0.26 22.30 4.14
N THR A 96 -0.68 22.58 5.38
CA THR A 96 -1.39 21.65 6.25
C THR A 96 -2.75 22.22 6.59
N ILE A 97 -3.83 21.52 6.20
CA ILE A 97 -5.21 21.84 6.56
C ILE A 97 -5.78 20.65 7.31
N GLN A 98 -5.94 20.79 8.62
CA GLN A 98 -6.29 19.65 9.45
C GLN A 98 -7.26 19.98 10.57
N ASN A 99 -8.12 19.00 10.90
CA ASN A 99 -9.07 19.11 12.00
C ASN A 99 -9.96 20.36 11.82
N ASN A 100 -10.47 20.62 10.61
CA ASN A 100 -11.42 21.72 10.30
C ASN A 100 -12.78 21.12 9.92
N ASP A 101 -13.49 20.54 10.90
CA ASP A 101 -14.69 19.71 10.72
C ASP A 101 -15.81 20.37 9.95
N VAL A 102 -15.95 21.69 10.05
CA VAL A 102 -17.03 22.47 9.40
C VAL A 102 -16.61 23.13 8.08
N LEU A 103 -15.34 23.00 7.68
CA LEU A 103 -14.80 23.59 6.46
C LEU A 103 -15.26 22.77 5.24
N PRO A 104 -16.11 23.31 4.34
CA PRO A 104 -16.67 22.52 3.25
C PRO A 104 -15.73 22.42 2.04
N GLU A 105 -14.84 23.41 1.84
CA GLU A 105 -13.95 23.51 0.68
C GLU A 105 -12.62 24.19 1.02
N VAL A 106 -11.55 23.87 0.27
CA VAL A 106 -10.26 24.57 0.34
C VAL A 106 -10.29 25.81 -0.56
N GLY A 107 -10.23 27.01 0.01
CA GLY A 107 -10.32 28.31 -0.67
C GLY A 107 -9.01 28.89 -1.25
N LEU A 108 -8.00 28.07 -1.57
CA LEU A 108 -6.67 28.51 -2.01
C LEU A 108 -6.55 28.73 -3.54
N ALA A 109 -7.56 29.34 -4.16
CA ALA A 109 -7.78 29.37 -5.61
C ALA A 109 -6.58 29.78 -6.49
N ASN A 110 -5.72 30.69 -5.99
CA ASN A 110 -4.57 31.21 -6.72
C ASN A 110 -3.23 30.57 -6.33
N LEU A 111 -3.22 29.55 -5.47
CA LEU A 111 -2.00 28.89 -5.01
C LEU A 111 -1.34 28.12 -6.17
N GLN A 112 -0.20 28.63 -6.63
CA GLN A 112 0.55 28.09 -7.78
C GLN A 112 1.70 27.19 -7.36
N SER A 113 2.31 27.47 -6.20
CA SER A 113 3.47 26.73 -5.71
C SER A 113 3.46 26.55 -4.19
N ILE A 114 3.89 25.37 -3.77
CA ILE A 114 4.29 25.06 -2.39
C ILE A 114 5.75 24.62 -2.40
N GLY A 115 6.45 24.75 -1.26
CA GLY A 115 7.85 24.33 -1.15
C GLY A 115 8.04 22.92 -0.59
N GLY A 116 7.00 22.34 0.01
CA GLY A 116 7.02 21.01 0.60
C GLY A 116 5.76 20.20 0.32
N SER A 117 5.19 19.61 1.37
CA SER A 117 4.04 18.69 1.31
C SER A 117 2.70 19.43 1.34
N LEU A 118 1.69 18.78 0.77
CA LEU A 118 0.28 19.17 0.92
C LEU A 118 -0.44 18.11 1.75
N THR A 119 -0.87 18.49 2.94
CA THR A 119 -1.56 17.60 3.90
C THR A 119 -2.95 18.13 4.18
N ILE A 120 -3.97 17.32 3.87
CA ILE A 120 -5.37 17.59 4.18
C ILE A 120 -5.90 16.41 4.99
N TYR A 121 -6.03 16.61 6.29
CA TYR A 121 -6.23 15.54 7.27
C TYR A 121 -7.40 15.83 8.21
N ASP A 122 -8.32 14.88 8.40
CA ASP A 122 -9.38 14.96 9.42
C ASP A 122 -10.23 16.25 9.28
N ASN A 123 -10.75 16.53 8.08
CA ASN A 123 -11.70 17.61 7.84
C ASN A 123 -13.06 17.01 7.47
N TRP A 124 -13.91 16.79 8.46
CA TRP A 124 -15.09 15.94 8.35
C TRP A 124 -16.11 16.36 7.29
N ASP A 125 -16.45 17.65 7.20
CA ASP A 125 -17.40 18.19 6.21
C ASP A 125 -16.74 18.64 4.90
N LEU A 126 -15.42 18.48 4.75
CA LEU A 126 -14.71 18.86 3.53
C LEU A 126 -15.17 17.97 2.36
N VAL A 127 -15.79 18.59 1.36
CA VAL A 127 -16.37 17.88 0.20
C VAL A 127 -15.41 17.84 -0.98
N SER A 128 -14.58 18.87 -1.15
CA SER A 128 -13.65 18.99 -2.27
C SER A 128 -12.45 19.90 -1.98
N VAL A 129 -11.45 19.83 -2.85
CA VAL A 129 -10.23 20.66 -2.80
C VAL A 129 -10.15 21.62 -4.00
N SER A 130 -11.30 22.12 -4.45
CA SER A 130 -11.49 22.87 -5.71
C SER A 130 -10.56 24.08 -5.86
N GLY A 131 -10.23 24.74 -4.75
CA GLY A 131 -9.30 25.87 -4.74
C GLY A 131 -7.86 25.51 -5.11
N LEU A 132 -7.47 24.23 -5.15
CA LEU A 132 -6.10 23.85 -5.51
C LEU A 132 -5.84 23.78 -7.03
N SER A 133 -6.82 24.19 -7.85
CA SER A 133 -6.75 24.12 -9.33
C SER A 133 -5.55 24.82 -9.98
N SER A 134 -4.85 25.72 -9.29
CA SER A 134 -3.64 26.39 -9.81
C SER A 134 -2.34 25.61 -9.53
N LEU A 135 -2.37 24.62 -8.65
CA LEU A 135 -1.20 23.84 -8.25
C LEU A 135 -0.88 22.77 -9.30
N SER A 136 0.39 22.68 -9.71
CA SER A 136 0.83 21.73 -10.75
C SER A 136 1.92 20.76 -10.32
N HIS A 137 2.56 21.02 -9.20
CA HIS A 137 3.68 20.25 -8.68
C HIS A 137 3.68 20.29 -7.14
N ILE A 138 3.94 19.14 -6.53
CA ILE A 138 4.04 18.96 -5.09
C ILE A 138 5.46 18.43 -4.80
N PRO A 139 6.39 19.26 -4.29
CA PRO A 139 7.75 18.84 -3.97
C PRO A 139 7.87 17.82 -2.84
N GLY A 140 6.87 17.74 -1.96
CA GLY A 140 6.77 16.77 -0.89
C GLY A 140 5.73 15.69 -1.15
N ASP A 141 5.06 15.29 -0.09
CA ASP A 141 3.97 14.32 -0.13
C ASP A 141 2.63 15.01 -0.43
N LEU A 142 1.72 14.30 -1.11
CA LEU A 142 0.30 14.62 -1.15
C LEU A 142 -0.44 13.65 -0.22
N THR A 143 -0.97 14.16 0.88
CA THR A 143 -1.73 13.37 1.86
C THR A 143 -3.16 13.87 1.97
N LEU A 144 -4.12 13.01 1.64
CA LEU A 144 -5.56 13.22 1.77
C LEU A 144 -6.12 12.11 2.67
N GLU A 145 -6.30 12.39 3.95
CA GLU A 145 -6.65 11.39 4.94
C GLU A 145 -7.80 11.84 5.84
N ASP A 146 -8.70 10.92 6.20
CA ASP A 146 -9.81 11.16 7.14
C ASP A 146 -10.76 12.32 6.74
N ASN A 147 -10.92 12.63 5.45
CA ASN A 147 -11.88 13.65 4.98
C ASN A 147 -13.21 12.99 4.60
N PHE A 148 -13.99 12.61 5.61
CA PHE A 148 -15.15 11.71 5.47
C PHE A 148 -16.21 12.17 4.45
N SER A 149 -16.42 13.48 4.27
CA SER A 149 -17.38 14.01 3.31
C SER A 149 -16.83 14.25 1.91
N MET A 150 -15.55 14.00 1.67
CA MET A 150 -14.91 14.22 0.38
C MET A 150 -15.50 13.28 -0.66
N VAL A 151 -15.96 13.83 -1.79
CA VAL A 151 -16.60 13.04 -2.86
C VAL A 151 -15.71 12.93 -4.10
N GLN A 152 -14.85 13.92 -4.33
CA GLN A 152 -13.99 14.02 -5.52
C GLN A 152 -12.74 14.85 -5.21
N LEU A 153 -11.70 14.72 -6.05
CA LEU A 153 -10.44 15.48 -5.93
C LEU A 153 -10.41 16.70 -6.87
N ALA A 154 -11.58 17.24 -7.21
CA ALA A 154 -11.70 18.47 -7.99
C ALA A 154 -10.76 19.55 -7.45
N GLY A 155 -9.94 20.11 -8.34
CA GLY A 155 -8.84 21.00 -7.99
C GLY A 155 -7.44 20.39 -8.22
N LEU A 156 -7.29 19.06 -8.30
CA LEU A 156 -5.98 18.44 -8.53
C LEU A 156 -5.65 18.12 -10.00
N ASN A 157 -6.53 18.49 -10.92
CA ASN A 157 -6.40 18.23 -12.37
C ASN A 157 -5.16 18.81 -13.04
N ASN A 158 -4.45 19.74 -12.41
CA ASN A 158 -3.22 20.31 -12.96
C ASN A 158 -1.95 19.71 -12.35
N VAL A 159 -2.08 18.87 -11.31
CA VAL A 159 -0.95 18.20 -10.68
C VAL A 159 -0.37 17.17 -11.65
N THR A 160 0.87 17.39 -12.04
CA THR A 160 1.60 16.51 -12.98
C THR A 160 2.69 15.70 -12.29
N GLN A 161 3.13 16.13 -11.11
CA GLN A 161 4.26 15.52 -10.41
C GLN A 161 4.14 15.70 -8.89
N ILE A 162 4.33 14.58 -8.18
CA ILE A 162 4.51 14.51 -6.74
C ILE A 162 5.91 13.91 -6.49
N ASP A 163 6.81 14.67 -5.88
CA ASP A 163 8.19 14.20 -5.65
C ASP A 163 8.28 13.23 -4.46
N GLY A 164 7.33 13.30 -3.52
CA GLY A 164 7.16 12.36 -2.42
C GLY A 164 6.14 11.26 -2.72
N SER A 165 5.34 10.94 -1.73
CA SER A 165 4.30 9.91 -1.76
C SER A 165 2.91 10.49 -2.06
N LEU A 166 2.08 9.70 -2.72
CA LEU A 166 0.64 9.93 -2.83
C LEU A 166 -0.08 9.04 -1.81
N THR A 167 -0.74 9.66 -0.84
CA THR A 167 -1.51 8.98 0.21
C THR A 167 -2.96 9.44 0.18
N VAL A 168 -3.89 8.53 -0.12
CA VAL A 168 -5.34 8.77 -0.07
C VAL A 168 -5.95 7.70 0.83
N LYS A 169 -6.34 8.07 2.05
CA LYS A 169 -6.81 7.13 3.06
C LYS A 169 -8.10 7.57 3.75
N TRP A 170 -8.94 6.61 4.12
CA TRP A 170 -10.10 6.86 5.00
C TRP A 170 -11.08 7.93 4.48
N ASN A 171 -11.14 8.17 3.15
CA ASN A 171 -12.10 9.10 2.54
C ASN A 171 -13.34 8.32 2.09
N GLY A 172 -14.19 7.93 3.05
CA GLY A 172 -15.26 6.95 2.85
C GLY A 172 -16.31 7.29 1.78
N LYS A 173 -16.44 8.55 1.35
CA LYS A 173 -17.35 8.99 0.28
C LYS A 173 -16.67 9.31 -1.05
N LEU A 174 -15.34 9.21 -1.11
CA LEU A 174 -14.57 9.54 -2.32
C LEU A 174 -14.91 8.52 -3.41
N LEU A 175 -15.38 9.01 -4.56
CA LEU A 175 -15.86 8.16 -5.65
C LEU A 175 -14.75 7.79 -6.64
N ASN A 176 -13.81 8.69 -6.88
CA ASN A 176 -12.69 8.46 -7.78
C ASN A 176 -11.52 9.40 -7.46
N ILE A 177 -10.38 9.15 -8.10
CA ILE A 177 -9.21 10.02 -8.11
C ILE A 177 -8.88 10.50 -9.54
N ASP A 178 -9.87 10.55 -10.43
CA ASP A 178 -9.67 10.78 -11.87
C ASP A 178 -9.15 12.20 -12.15
N GLU A 179 -9.35 13.13 -11.22
CA GLU A 179 -8.72 14.44 -11.27
C GLU A 179 -7.20 14.38 -11.12
N LEU A 180 -6.57 13.23 -10.87
CA LEU A 180 -5.13 13.05 -10.98
C LEU A 180 -4.69 12.55 -12.36
N SER A 181 -5.55 12.51 -13.38
CA SER A 181 -5.25 11.95 -14.72
C SER A 181 -4.08 12.59 -15.47
N ASN A 182 -3.56 13.74 -15.03
CA ASN A 182 -2.34 14.35 -15.58
C ASN A 182 -1.06 13.99 -14.81
N LEU A 183 -1.17 13.17 -13.75
CA LEU A 183 -0.07 12.77 -12.89
C LEU A 183 0.89 11.83 -13.66
N ALA A 184 2.07 12.36 -13.98
CA ALA A 184 3.09 11.65 -14.74
C ALA A 184 4.09 10.90 -13.85
N SER A 185 4.24 11.30 -12.58
CA SER A 185 5.16 10.64 -11.65
C SER A 185 4.83 10.87 -10.18
N VAL A 186 5.06 9.82 -9.39
CA VAL A 186 5.14 9.85 -7.93
C VAL A 186 6.54 9.37 -7.54
N GLY A 187 7.28 10.14 -6.74
CA GLY A 187 8.69 9.88 -6.45
C GLY A 187 8.95 8.81 -5.39
N ALA A 188 7.94 8.47 -4.57
CA ALA A 188 8.03 7.45 -3.54
C ALA A 188 6.87 6.44 -3.59
N ASN A 189 6.00 6.44 -2.58
CA ASN A 189 4.95 5.44 -2.41
C ASN A 189 3.61 5.93 -2.99
N ILE A 190 2.77 4.98 -3.39
CA ILE A 190 1.34 5.22 -3.66
C ILE A 190 0.54 4.38 -2.69
N THR A 191 -0.37 5.01 -1.95
CA THR A 191 -1.23 4.32 -1.00
C THR A 191 -2.66 4.77 -1.15
N LEU A 192 -3.51 3.84 -1.58
CA LEU A 192 -4.97 3.96 -1.61
C LEU A 192 -5.53 2.96 -0.60
N ASP A 193 -6.07 3.46 0.51
CA ASP A 193 -6.43 2.63 1.66
C ASP A 193 -7.77 3.04 2.28
N TYR A 194 -8.66 2.09 2.57
CA TYR A 194 -9.94 2.36 3.24
C TYR A 194 -10.82 3.44 2.57
N ASN A 195 -10.83 3.52 1.23
CA ASN A 195 -11.74 4.39 0.48
C ASN A 195 -12.90 3.57 -0.08
N ALA A 196 -13.84 3.18 0.80
CA ALA A 196 -14.85 2.15 0.50
C ALA A 196 -15.83 2.48 -0.66
N SER A 197 -15.97 3.76 -1.03
CA SER A 197 -16.82 4.19 -2.15
C SER A 197 -16.04 4.43 -3.45
N LEU A 198 -14.72 4.22 -3.45
CA LEU A 198 -13.85 4.50 -4.58
C LEU A 198 -14.08 3.45 -5.68
N THR A 199 -14.60 3.88 -6.83
CA THR A 199 -14.90 3.02 -7.98
C THR A 199 -13.90 3.15 -9.12
N SER A 200 -13.04 4.18 -9.09
CA SER A 200 -12.04 4.42 -10.13
C SER A 200 -10.74 4.95 -9.57
N ILE A 201 -9.64 4.46 -10.15
CA ILE A 201 -8.27 4.90 -9.89
C ILE A 201 -7.57 5.40 -11.17
N ASP A 202 -8.33 5.82 -12.19
CA ASP A 202 -7.82 6.28 -13.50
C ASP A 202 -6.86 7.47 -13.41
N GLY A 203 -6.85 8.18 -12.27
CA GLY A 203 -5.80 9.13 -11.94
C GLY A 203 -4.37 8.57 -11.98
N LEU A 204 -4.20 7.24 -11.98
CA LEU A 204 -2.91 6.56 -12.05
C LEU A 204 -2.56 6.03 -13.45
N ALA A 205 -3.45 6.18 -14.44
CA ALA A 205 -3.40 5.51 -15.74
C ALA A 205 -2.15 5.79 -16.61
N ASP A 206 -1.41 6.86 -16.31
CA ASP A 206 -0.18 7.25 -17.04
C ASP A 206 1.11 6.86 -16.32
N LEU A 207 1.04 6.33 -15.09
CA LEU A 207 2.21 5.89 -14.35
C LEU A 207 2.79 4.61 -14.94
N THR A 208 4.12 4.59 -15.09
CA THR A 208 4.86 3.44 -15.65
C THR A 208 5.69 2.69 -14.63
N THR A 209 5.96 3.32 -13.48
CA THR A 209 6.74 2.77 -12.38
C THR A 209 6.27 3.37 -11.07
N VAL A 210 6.36 2.60 -9.97
CA VAL A 210 6.26 3.12 -8.60
C VAL A 210 7.60 2.91 -7.92
N PRO A 211 8.38 3.96 -7.59
CA PRO A 211 9.72 3.79 -7.01
C PRO A 211 9.71 3.11 -5.64
N GLY A 212 8.70 3.39 -4.82
CA GLY A 212 8.49 2.77 -3.52
C GLY A 212 7.40 1.70 -3.55
N ASN A 213 6.57 1.69 -2.52
CA ASN A 213 5.48 0.74 -2.34
C ASN A 213 4.24 1.19 -3.11
N LEU A 214 3.48 0.22 -3.61
CA LEU A 214 2.11 0.41 -4.14
C LEU A 214 1.14 -0.39 -3.26
N THR A 215 0.21 0.32 -2.62
CA THR A 215 -0.82 -0.26 -1.75
C THR A 215 -2.21 0.06 -2.29
N VAL A 216 -2.99 -0.98 -2.56
CA VAL A 216 -4.39 -0.95 -2.98
C VAL A 216 -5.20 -1.81 -2.01
N ASN A 217 -5.72 -1.18 -0.94
CA ASN A 217 -6.34 -1.89 0.18
C ASN A 217 -7.74 -1.37 0.49
N GLN A 218 -8.68 -2.30 0.72
CA GLN A 218 -10.06 -2.01 1.14
C GLN A 218 -10.79 -0.99 0.26
N LEU A 219 -10.59 -1.11 -1.06
CA LEU A 219 -11.34 -0.38 -2.08
C LEU A 219 -12.50 -1.27 -2.55
N VAL A 220 -13.43 -1.55 -1.64
CA VAL A 220 -14.46 -2.59 -1.84
C VAL A 220 -15.43 -2.32 -3.00
N ALA A 221 -15.47 -1.09 -3.52
CA ALA A 221 -16.29 -0.68 -4.66
C ALA A 221 -15.47 -0.54 -5.97
N LEU A 222 -14.15 -0.80 -5.93
CA LEU A 222 -13.30 -0.78 -7.10
C LEU A 222 -13.51 -2.10 -7.88
N ASP A 223 -13.86 -1.98 -9.15
CA ASP A 223 -14.22 -3.13 -9.98
C ASP A 223 -13.02 -3.74 -10.73
N ASP A 224 -11.99 -2.94 -11.05
CA ASP A 224 -10.81 -3.38 -11.81
C ASP A 224 -9.52 -2.61 -11.42
N LEU A 225 -8.38 -3.03 -11.99
CA LEU A 225 -7.07 -2.38 -11.86
C LEU A 225 -6.56 -1.78 -13.18
N ASP A 226 -7.41 -1.52 -14.18
CA ASP A 226 -6.96 -1.15 -15.54
C ASP A 226 -6.09 0.10 -15.57
N ALA A 227 -6.28 1.01 -14.61
CA ALA A 227 -5.42 2.17 -14.42
C ALA A 227 -3.96 1.82 -14.10
N LEU A 228 -3.66 0.60 -13.67
CA LEU A 228 -2.31 0.12 -13.38
C LEU A 228 -1.64 -0.53 -14.59
N SER A 229 -2.33 -0.65 -15.73
CA SER A 229 -1.90 -1.42 -16.92
C SER A 229 -0.58 -1.00 -17.54
N LYS A 230 -0.07 0.20 -17.24
CA LYS A 230 1.23 0.69 -17.71
C LYS A 230 2.36 0.50 -16.70
N ILE A 231 2.06 0.11 -15.45
CA ILE A 231 3.08 -0.09 -14.42
C ILE A 231 3.90 -1.34 -14.76
N THR A 232 5.19 -1.13 -15.01
CA THR A 232 6.14 -2.18 -15.37
C THR A 232 6.98 -2.66 -14.20
N SER A 233 7.12 -1.83 -13.15
CA SER A 233 7.87 -2.17 -11.95
C SER A 233 7.37 -1.42 -10.72
N VAL A 234 7.33 -2.12 -9.59
CA VAL A 234 7.21 -1.54 -8.23
C VAL A 234 8.55 -1.75 -7.53
N GLY A 235 9.19 -0.67 -7.07
CA GLY A 235 10.54 -0.74 -6.50
C GLY A 235 10.57 -1.25 -5.06
N GLY A 236 9.50 -1.03 -4.31
CA GLY A 236 9.26 -1.61 -3.00
C GLY A 236 8.24 -2.74 -3.07
N ASP A 237 7.35 -2.78 -2.08
CA ASP A 237 6.32 -3.80 -1.94
C ASP A 237 5.06 -3.46 -2.77
N LEU A 238 4.41 -4.49 -3.30
CA LEU A 238 3.09 -4.42 -3.92
C LEU A 238 2.07 -5.14 -3.04
N TYR A 239 1.19 -4.37 -2.41
CA TYR A 239 0.14 -4.88 -1.53
C TYR A 239 -1.24 -4.68 -2.17
N ILE A 240 -1.93 -5.77 -2.47
CA ILE A 240 -3.27 -5.77 -3.05
C ILE A 240 -4.16 -6.68 -2.21
N TYR A 241 -5.00 -6.10 -1.35
CA TYR A 241 -5.73 -6.88 -0.36
C TYR A 241 -7.10 -6.31 0.03
N TYR A 242 -8.02 -7.20 0.42
CA TYR A 242 -9.41 -6.89 0.80
C TYR A 242 -10.26 -6.15 -0.27
N ASN A 243 -10.05 -6.39 -1.57
CA ASN A 243 -10.91 -5.83 -2.64
C ASN A 243 -11.88 -6.89 -3.16
N LYS A 244 -12.88 -7.19 -2.34
CA LYS A 244 -13.74 -8.40 -2.44
C LYS A 244 -14.51 -8.57 -3.76
N LEU A 245 -14.86 -7.49 -4.46
CA LEU A 245 -15.71 -7.56 -5.66
C LEU A 245 -14.95 -7.85 -6.95
N MET A 246 -13.63 -7.65 -6.94
CA MET A 246 -12.80 -7.79 -8.12
C MET A 246 -12.47 -9.28 -8.36
N ASP A 247 -12.65 -9.75 -9.59
CA ASP A 247 -12.49 -11.15 -10.00
C ASP A 247 -11.25 -11.42 -10.88
N ASP A 248 -10.55 -10.37 -11.30
CA ASP A 248 -9.27 -10.43 -12.00
C ASP A 248 -8.25 -9.38 -11.48
N ILE A 249 -7.03 -9.46 -12.00
CA ILE A 249 -5.95 -8.49 -11.75
C ILE A 249 -5.27 -8.09 -13.07
N ASP A 250 -6.01 -8.11 -14.18
CA ASP A 250 -5.47 -7.94 -15.55
C ASP A 250 -4.84 -6.56 -15.77
N GLY A 251 -5.23 -5.58 -14.95
CA GLY A 251 -4.55 -4.30 -14.81
C GLY A 251 -3.07 -4.38 -14.44
N LEU A 252 -2.55 -5.54 -14.03
CA LEU A 252 -1.11 -5.74 -13.76
C LEU A 252 -0.35 -6.35 -14.95
N ALA A 253 -0.98 -6.56 -16.11
CA ALA A 253 -0.41 -7.33 -17.23
C ALA A 253 0.97 -6.87 -17.75
N SER A 254 1.39 -5.63 -17.45
CA SER A 254 2.70 -5.09 -17.81
C SER A 254 3.77 -5.25 -16.71
N LEU A 255 3.40 -5.68 -15.51
CA LEU A 255 4.28 -5.75 -14.36
C LEU A 255 5.33 -6.85 -14.55
N THR A 256 6.60 -6.45 -14.58
CA THR A 256 7.74 -7.35 -14.79
C THR A 256 8.50 -7.68 -13.52
N SER A 257 8.48 -6.79 -12.53
CA SER A 257 9.22 -6.97 -11.29
C SER A 257 8.60 -6.23 -10.10
N VAL A 258 8.66 -6.85 -8.93
CA VAL A 258 8.44 -6.22 -7.63
C VAL A 258 9.75 -6.29 -6.85
N GLY A 259 10.28 -5.15 -6.40
CA GLY A 259 11.58 -5.08 -5.71
C GLY A 259 11.53 -5.56 -4.26
N GLY A 260 10.37 -5.40 -3.61
CA GLY A 260 10.04 -5.96 -2.30
C GLY A 260 9.10 -7.17 -2.41
N SER A 261 8.17 -7.29 -1.47
CA SER A 261 7.18 -8.37 -1.43
C SER A 261 5.96 -8.10 -2.32
N LEU A 262 5.40 -9.15 -2.89
CA LEU A 262 4.10 -9.14 -3.58
C LEU A 262 3.09 -9.89 -2.73
N THR A 263 2.04 -9.20 -2.31
CA THR A 263 0.97 -9.77 -1.49
C THR A 263 -0.38 -9.57 -2.16
N ILE A 264 -1.05 -10.68 -2.48
CA ILE A 264 -2.41 -10.73 -3.01
C ILE A 264 -3.24 -11.57 -2.06
N GLU A 265 -4.15 -10.92 -1.33
CA GLU A 265 -4.91 -11.63 -0.31
C GLU A 265 -6.36 -11.16 -0.12
N LYS A 266 -7.22 -12.12 0.25
CA LYS A 266 -8.64 -11.93 0.58
C LYS A 266 -9.50 -11.45 -0.59
N TYR A 267 -9.26 -12.04 -1.76
CA TYR A 267 -10.15 -11.94 -2.91
C TYR A 267 -11.12 -13.11 -2.95
N GLU A 268 -12.40 -12.85 -2.72
CA GLU A 268 -13.41 -13.90 -2.73
C GLU A 268 -13.81 -14.37 -4.14
N LEU A 269 -13.52 -13.57 -5.17
CA LEU A 269 -13.92 -13.84 -6.56
C LEU A 269 -12.74 -14.04 -7.52
N LEU A 270 -11.49 -13.79 -7.10
CA LEU A 270 -10.31 -13.92 -7.95
C LEU A 270 -10.08 -15.39 -8.33
N THR A 271 -10.17 -15.70 -9.63
CA THR A 271 -10.05 -17.09 -10.13
C THR A 271 -8.71 -17.42 -10.77
N SER A 272 -7.93 -16.41 -11.15
CA SER A 272 -6.67 -16.55 -11.89
C SER A 272 -5.72 -15.38 -11.58
N LEU A 273 -4.43 -15.54 -11.87
CA LEU A 273 -3.41 -14.49 -11.78
C LEU A 273 -2.94 -14.00 -13.15
N ALA A 274 -3.77 -14.11 -14.21
CA ALA A 274 -3.34 -13.88 -15.60
C ALA A 274 -2.72 -12.49 -15.82
N GLY A 275 -3.16 -11.49 -15.06
CA GLY A 275 -2.53 -10.17 -14.97
C GLY A 275 -1.07 -10.15 -14.54
N LEU A 276 -0.51 -11.23 -14.00
CA LEU A 276 0.92 -11.35 -13.68
C LEU A 276 1.75 -12.01 -14.79
N SER A 277 1.20 -12.18 -16.00
CA SER A 277 1.84 -12.91 -17.11
C SER A 277 3.24 -12.46 -17.53
N GLN A 278 3.67 -11.25 -17.15
CA GLN A 278 5.01 -10.72 -17.41
C GLN A 278 5.93 -10.71 -16.18
N LEU A 279 5.43 -11.11 -15.01
CA LEU A 279 6.16 -11.03 -13.75
C LEU A 279 7.32 -12.04 -13.75
N ALA A 280 8.54 -11.52 -13.71
CA ALA A 280 9.76 -12.33 -13.76
C ALA A 280 10.40 -12.52 -12.38
N THR A 281 10.29 -11.51 -11.49
CA THR A 281 10.96 -11.51 -10.18
C THR A 281 10.15 -10.81 -9.09
N VAL A 282 10.18 -11.38 -7.89
CA VAL A 282 9.77 -10.73 -6.63
C VAL A 282 11.00 -10.70 -5.71
N GLY A 283 11.39 -9.53 -5.21
CA GLY A 283 12.61 -9.38 -4.42
C GLY A 283 12.47 -9.81 -2.95
N GLY A 284 11.24 -9.74 -2.41
CA GLY A 284 10.85 -10.24 -1.10
C GLY A 284 9.97 -11.47 -1.21
N ASP A 285 8.94 -11.53 -0.37
CA ASP A 285 8.00 -12.64 -0.30
C ASP A 285 6.95 -12.58 -1.41
N LEU A 286 6.50 -13.73 -1.90
CA LEU A 286 5.29 -13.85 -2.70
C LEU A 286 4.20 -14.50 -1.86
N THR A 287 3.20 -13.73 -1.46
CA THR A 287 2.09 -14.18 -0.61
C THR A 287 0.77 -14.20 -1.38
N LEU A 288 0.19 -15.39 -1.50
CA LEU A 288 -1.16 -15.65 -1.98
C LEU A 288 -1.96 -16.26 -0.84
N ARG A 289 -2.88 -15.49 -0.25
CA ARG A 289 -3.59 -15.91 0.97
C ARG A 289 -5.08 -15.60 0.91
N GLU A 290 -5.91 -16.54 1.37
CA GLU A 290 -7.36 -16.33 1.51
C GLU A 290 -8.03 -15.94 0.16
N ASN A 291 -7.47 -16.40 -0.97
CA ASN A 291 -8.04 -16.22 -2.31
C ASN A 291 -8.84 -17.48 -2.67
N VAL A 292 -9.97 -17.66 -1.99
CA VAL A 292 -10.71 -18.93 -1.94
C VAL A 292 -11.31 -19.39 -3.28
N ALA A 293 -11.36 -18.52 -4.29
CA ALA A 293 -11.80 -18.85 -5.64
C ALA A 293 -10.65 -19.11 -6.63
N LEU A 294 -9.40 -18.93 -6.21
CA LEU A 294 -8.22 -19.03 -7.06
C LEU A 294 -7.93 -20.51 -7.37
N VAL A 295 -8.09 -20.92 -8.63
CA VAL A 295 -8.00 -22.33 -9.05
C VAL A 295 -6.71 -22.71 -9.77
N ASN A 296 -5.98 -21.72 -10.28
CA ASN A 296 -4.67 -21.89 -10.92
C ASN A 296 -3.77 -20.68 -10.69
N LEU A 297 -2.50 -20.82 -11.08
CA LEU A 297 -1.50 -19.75 -11.04
C LEU A 297 -1.17 -19.24 -12.45
N ASP A 298 -2.14 -19.32 -13.38
CA ASP A 298 -2.02 -18.76 -14.73
C ASP A 298 -1.50 -17.33 -14.60
N GLY A 299 -0.39 -17.02 -15.25
CA GLY A 299 0.32 -15.73 -15.10
C GLY A 299 1.72 -15.88 -14.51
N LEU A 300 1.96 -16.84 -13.62
CA LEU A 300 3.28 -16.99 -12.97
C LEU A 300 4.32 -17.78 -13.77
N THR A 301 4.01 -18.16 -15.01
CA THR A 301 4.89 -18.97 -15.87
C THR A 301 6.26 -18.34 -16.18
N LEU A 302 6.41 -17.03 -16.07
CA LEU A 302 7.69 -16.34 -16.26
C LEU A 302 8.44 -16.06 -14.96
N LEU A 303 7.84 -16.37 -13.80
CA LEU A 303 8.45 -16.12 -12.51
C LEU A 303 9.66 -17.04 -12.32
N THR A 304 10.84 -16.44 -12.17
CA THR A 304 12.11 -17.18 -12.03
C THR A 304 12.71 -17.09 -10.64
N SER A 305 12.35 -16.06 -9.87
CA SER A 305 12.91 -15.84 -8.53
C SER A 305 11.92 -15.15 -7.60
N VAL A 306 11.85 -15.67 -6.38
CA VAL A 306 11.28 -15.01 -5.20
C VAL A 306 12.44 -14.87 -4.20
N GLY A 307 12.76 -13.66 -3.76
CA GLY A 307 13.91 -13.45 -2.87
C GLY A 307 13.66 -13.87 -1.43
N GLY A 308 12.41 -13.82 -0.98
CA GLY A 308 11.93 -14.28 0.32
C GLY A 308 11.16 -15.59 0.23
N ASP A 309 10.11 -15.71 1.02
CA ASP A 309 9.29 -16.91 1.11
C ASP A 309 8.16 -16.89 0.08
N LEU A 310 7.84 -18.05 -0.48
CA LEU A 310 6.62 -18.29 -1.23
C LEU A 310 5.55 -18.83 -0.28
N VAL A 311 4.49 -18.06 -0.07
CA VAL A 311 3.37 -18.41 0.81
C VAL A 311 2.11 -18.58 -0.02
N ILE A 312 1.55 -19.78 -0.04
CA ILE A 312 0.29 -20.13 -0.71
C ILE A 312 -0.63 -20.74 0.34
N ASN A 313 -1.65 -19.99 0.77
CA ASN A 313 -2.54 -20.39 1.85
C ASN A 313 -4.02 -20.16 1.52
N GLU A 314 -4.89 -21.10 1.88
CA GLU A 314 -6.35 -20.95 1.81
C GLU A 314 -6.84 -20.55 0.39
N THR A 315 -6.48 -21.37 -0.61
CA THR A 315 -6.90 -21.23 -2.02
C THR A 315 -7.65 -22.47 -2.52
N ALA A 316 -8.26 -22.37 -3.71
CA ALA A 316 -8.87 -23.51 -4.41
C ALA A 316 -7.95 -24.10 -5.49
N LEU A 317 -6.63 -23.89 -5.37
CA LEU A 317 -5.65 -24.37 -6.33
C LEU A 317 -5.69 -25.90 -6.43
N THR A 318 -5.67 -26.41 -7.66
CA THR A 318 -5.59 -27.86 -7.91
C THR A 318 -4.18 -28.34 -8.21
N ASN A 319 -3.32 -27.44 -8.67
CA ASN A 319 -1.89 -27.65 -8.93
C ASN A 319 -1.17 -26.29 -8.87
N ILE A 320 0.15 -26.32 -9.03
CA ILE A 320 1.02 -25.13 -9.06
C ILE A 320 2.00 -25.18 -10.26
N ASP A 321 1.61 -25.82 -11.36
CA ASP A 321 2.49 -26.14 -12.49
C ASP A 321 3.08 -24.90 -13.17
N GLU A 322 2.42 -23.75 -13.05
CA GLU A 322 2.91 -22.48 -13.57
C GLU A 322 4.18 -22.00 -12.85
N LEU A 323 4.52 -22.55 -11.69
CA LEU A 323 5.76 -22.25 -10.97
C LEU A 323 6.98 -23.04 -11.46
N THR A 324 6.85 -23.89 -12.48
CA THR A 324 7.96 -24.74 -12.97
C THR A 324 9.22 -23.97 -13.34
N ASN A 325 9.15 -22.69 -13.72
CA ASN A 325 10.34 -21.87 -14.02
C ASN A 325 11.00 -21.20 -12.81
N LEU A 326 10.41 -21.34 -11.61
CA LEU A 326 10.96 -20.81 -10.37
C LEU A 326 12.27 -21.54 -10.04
N GLY A 327 13.38 -20.81 -10.12
CA GLY A 327 14.73 -21.35 -9.89
C GLY A 327 15.30 -21.05 -8.51
N SER A 328 14.75 -20.07 -7.80
CA SER A 328 15.17 -19.72 -6.44
C SER A 328 14.03 -19.15 -5.61
N VAL A 329 13.98 -19.59 -4.35
CA VAL A 329 13.10 -19.11 -3.28
C VAL A 329 13.77 -19.36 -1.93
N SER A 330 13.57 -18.48 -0.95
CA SER A 330 14.20 -18.63 0.36
C SER A 330 13.44 -19.62 1.25
N GLY A 331 12.12 -19.67 1.20
CA GLY A 331 11.28 -20.61 1.96
C GLY A 331 9.97 -20.90 1.23
N ILE A 332 9.31 -22.01 1.58
CA ILE A 332 8.05 -22.40 0.95
C ILE A 332 7.04 -22.76 2.04
N MET A 333 5.86 -22.15 1.96
CA MET A 333 4.72 -22.46 2.82
C MET A 333 3.48 -22.71 1.95
N VAL A 334 3.09 -23.97 1.83
CA VAL A 334 1.86 -24.40 1.12
C VAL A 334 0.89 -24.96 2.15
N LYS A 335 -0.10 -24.15 2.52
CA LYS A 335 -0.95 -24.35 3.69
C LYS A 335 -2.43 -24.35 3.32
N LEU A 336 -3.23 -25.25 3.89
CA LEU A 336 -4.71 -25.18 3.82
C LEU A 336 -5.27 -25.03 2.39
N ASN A 337 -4.67 -25.72 1.40
CA ASN A 337 -5.19 -25.77 0.03
C ASN A 337 -5.81 -27.15 -0.20
N ASP A 338 -7.04 -27.33 0.29
CA ASP A 338 -7.68 -28.65 0.36
C ASP A 338 -7.78 -29.36 -1.00
N GLU A 339 -7.91 -28.61 -2.10
CA GLU A 339 -8.05 -29.13 -3.47
C GLU A 339 -6.70 -29.37 -4.20
N LEU A 340 -5.57 -29.06 -3.55
CA LEU A 340 -4.25 -29.13 -4.17
C LEU A 340 -3.78 -30.58 -4.34
N GLY A 341 -3.75 -31.05 -5.59
CA GLY A 341 -3.39 -32.43 -5.94
C GLY A 341 -1.95 -32.63 -6.40
N SER A 342 -1.16 -31.57 -6.62
CA SER A 342 0.24 -31.69 -7.07
C SER A 342 1.10 -30.51 -6.63
N LEU A 343 2.40 -30.78 -6.46
CA LEU A 343 3.46 -29.81 -6.21
C LEU A 343 4.45 -29.68 -7.39
N ASP A 344 4.11 -30.19 -8.58
CA ASP A 344 5.04 -30.31 -9.72
C ASP A 344 5.66 -28.99 -10.21
N GLY A 345 5.06 -27.86 -9.83
CA GLY A 345 5.65 -26.52 -9.93
C GLY A 345 7.05 -26.38 -9.31
N PHE A 346 7.41 -27.20 -8.32
CA PHE A 346 8.69 -27.10 -7.62
C PHE A 346 9.82 -27.97 -8.19
N THR A 347 9.59 -28.65 -9.31
CA THR A 347 10.54 -29.65 -9.86
C THR A 347 11.91 -29.11 -10.23
N ASN A 348 12.06 -27.80 -10.48
CA ASN A 348 13.35 -27.15 -10.77
C ASN A 348 14.07 -26.60 -9.54
N LEU A 349 13.47 -26.66 -8.36
CA LEU A 349 14.08 -26.25 -7.10
C LEU A 349 14.92 -27.38 -6.49
N SER A 350 16.06 -27.03 -5.92
CA SER A 350 16.98 -27.97 -5.26
C SER A 350 17.12 -27.77 -3.76
N SER A 351 16.71 -26.62 -3.24
CA SER A 351 16.85 -26.28 -1.84
C SER A 351 16.07 -25.00 -1.50
N VAL A 352 15.80 -24.83 -0.22
CA VAL A 352 15.37 -23.57 0.39
C VAL A 352 16.32 -23.22 1.54
N ALA A 353 16.52 -21.94 1.81
CA ALA A 353 17.37 -21.47 2.90
C ALA A 353 16.64 -21.45 4.25
N ASN A 354 15.32 -21.27 4.22
CA ASN A 354 14.41 -21.21 5.36
C ASN A 354 13.58 -22.51 5.40
N ASP A 355 12.33 -22.42 5.83
CA ASP A 355 11.44 -23.55 6.05
C ASP A 355 10.79 -24.06 4.76
N LEU A 356 10.46 -25.35 4.77
CA LEU A 356 9.60 -26.01 3.80
C LEU A 356 8.40 -26.60 4.55
N ILE A 357 7.26 -25.92 4.47
CA ILE A 357 6.05 -26.25 5.22
C ILE A 357 4.94 -26.67 4.25
N ILE A 358 4.53 -27.93 4.35
CA ILE A 358 3.40 -28.53 3.61
C ILE A 358 2.34 -28.95 4.64
N TYR A 359 1.33 -28.10 4.83
CA TYR A 359 0.37 -28.21 5.91
C TYR A 359 -1.07 -28.22 5.40
N GLY A 360 -1.91 -29.18 5.80
CA GLY A 360 -3.35 -29.07 5.55
C GLY A 360 -3.74 -29.13 4.07
N ASN A 361 -3.05 -29.89 3.21
CA ASN A 361 -3.42 -30.04 1.81
C ASN A 361 -4.10 -31.40 1.62
N ALA A 362 -5.38 -31.46 1.97
CA ALA A 362 -6.12 -32.72 2.17
C ALA A 362 -6.08 -33.67 0.98
N THR A 363 -6.07 -33.17 -0.27
CA THR A 363 -6.09 -34.01 -1.48
C THR A 363 -4.69 -34.39 -2.02
N LEU A 364 -3.61 -33.85 -1.47
CA LEU A 364 -2.26 -34.04 -1.97
C LEU A 364 -1.78 -35.49 -1.75
N PRO A 365 -1.54 -36.29 -2.81
CA PRO A 365 -1.27 -37.72 -2.66
C PRO A 365 0.21 -38.06 -2.42
N ASN A 366 1.12 -37.18 -2.86
CA ASN A 366 2.56 -37.37 -2.81
C ASN A 366 3.29 -36.02 -2.80
N LEU A 367 4.62 -36.06 -2.76
CA LEU A 367 5.49 -34.89 -2.78
C LEU A 367 6.40 -34.86 -4.02
N ASP A 368 6.00 -35.48 -5.13
CA ASP A 368 6.88 -35.73 -6.29
C ASP A 368 7.50 -34.43 -6.87
N GLY A 369 6.80 -33.31 -6.78
CA GLY A 369 7.31 -32.00 -7.15
C GLY A 369 8.58 -31.56 -6.39
N LEU A 370 8.86 -32.15 -5.23
CA LEU A 370 10.05 -31.87 -4.41
C LEU A 370 11.27 -32.74 -4.78
N ILE A 371 11.19 -33.54 -5.85
CA ILE A 371 12.25 -34.51 -6.23
C ILE A 371 13.65 -33.91 -6.37
N GLY A 372 13.75 -32.62 -6.71
CA GLY A 372 15.02 -31.91 -6.86
C GLY A 372 15.70 -31.57 -5.53
N PHE A 373 14.97 -31.58 -4.40
CA PHE A 373 15.46 -31.08 -3.13
C PHE A 373 16.56 -31.95 -2.53
N THR A 374 17.67 -31.31 -2.16
CA THR A 374 18.79 -31.93 -1.45
C THR A 374 18.97 -31.40 -0.02
N GLU A 375 18.48 -30.19 0.25
CA GLU A 375 18.63 -29.47 1.52
C GLU A 375 17.41 -28.57 1.80
N VAL A 376 16.97 -28.53 3.05
CA VAL A 376 16.09 -27.49 3.62
C VAL A 376 16.87 -26.83 4.74
N GLY A 377 17.15 -25.53 4.63
CA GLY A 377 17.99 -24.83 5.59
C GLY A 377 17.34 -24.65 6.96
N GLY A 378 16.00 -24.59 7.02
CA GLY A 378 15.21 -24.52 8.23
C GLY A 378 14.41 -25.80 8.54
N GLU A 379 13.17 -25.64 8.98
CA GLU A 379 12.27 -26.74 9.32
C GLU A 379 11.65 -27.38 8.07
N LEU A 380 11.69 -28.71 7.99
CA LEU A 380 10.80 -29.47 7.14
C LEU A 380 9.55 -29.86 7.94
N GLU A 381 8.41 -29.23 7.64
CA GLU A 381 7.12 -29.53 8.26
C GLU A 381 6.15 -30.15 7.25
N ILE A 382 5.67 -31.36 7.54
CA ILE A 382 4.66 -32.09 6.76
C ILE A 382 3.55 -32.51 7.71
N HIS A 383 2.40 -31.83 7.65
CA HIS A 383 1.35 -31.98 8.65
C HIS A 383 -0.07 -31.90 8.08
N ASN A 384 -1.02 -32.71 8.58
CA ASN A 384 -2.43 -32.74 8.12
C ASN A 384 -2.58 -32.85 6.59
N ASN A 385 -1.80 -33.72 5.93
CA ASN A 385 -2.03 -34.02 4.52
C ASN A 385 -2.73 -35.39 4.43
N ASP A 386 -4.06 -35.38 4.54
CA ASP A 386 -4.88 -36.58 4.77
C ASP A 386 -4.71 -37.69 3.73
N LEU A 387 -4.45 -37.35 2.46
CA LEU A 387 -4.23 -38.32 1.38
C LEU A 387 -2.75 -38.58 1.04
N LEU A 388 -1.81 -37.97 1.77
CA LEU A 388 -0.39 -38.12 1.50
C LEU A 388 0.09 -39.54 1.84
N ALA A 389 0.37 -40.35 0.82
CA ALA A 389 0.72 -41.76 1.00
C ALA A 389 2.22 -42.06 0.81
N GLN A 390 2.98 -41.15 0.18
CA GLN A 390 4.36 -41.41 -0.26
C GLN A 390 5.26 -40.19 -0.08
N LEU A 391 6.54 -40.44 0.18
CA LEU A 391 7.61 -39.43 0.34
C LEU A 391 8.71 -39.58 -0.72
N ASP A 392 8.41 -40.22 -1.86
CA ASP A 392 9.40 -40.49 -2.92
C ASP A 392 10.00 -39.19 -3.49
N GLY A 393 9.21 -38.12 -3.53
CA GLY A 393 9.68 -36.76 -3.82
C GLY A 393 10.78 -36.24 -2.88
N LEU A 394 10.93 -36.78 -1.68
CA LEU A 394 12.01 -36.40 -0.76
C LEU A 394 13.20 -37.35 -0.81
N GLN A 395 13.29 -38.24 -1.81
CA GLN A 395 14.35 -39.26 -1.85
C GLN A 395 15.77 -38.67 -1.90
N ASN A 396 15.94 -37.50 -2.54
CA ASN A 396 17.21 -36.81 -2.68
C ASN A 396 17.57 -35.90 -1.50
N LEU A 397 16.62 -35.66 -0.58
CA LEU A 397 16.83 -34.81 0.58
C LEU A 397 17.84 -35.47 1.53
N THR A 398 18.88 -34.71 1.90
CA THR A 398 19.98 -35.19 2.75
C THR A 398 20.18 -34.37 4.02
N MET A 399 19.67 -33.14 4.08
CA MET A 399 19.89 -32.23 5.19
C MET A 399 18.64 -31.39 5.48
N VAL A 400 18.34 -31.26 6.77
CA VAL A 400 17.31 -30.36 7.33
C VAL A 400 17.83 -29.79 8.65
N GLU A 401 17.37 -28.61 9.08
CA GLU A 401 17.63 -28.15 10.45
C GLU A 401 16.76 -28.91 11.44
N ASP A 402 15.45 -28.75 11.34
CA ASP A 402 14.46 -29.43 12.16
C ASP A 402 13.47 -30.20 11.28
N ILE A 403 12.79 -31.20 11.85
CA ILE A 403 11.79 -32.00 11.13
C ILE A 403 10.55 -32.30 11.96
N THR A 404 9.39 -31.99 11.37
CA THR A 404 8.08 -32.29 11.91
C THR A 404 7.27 -33.03 10.86
N VAL A 405 6.93 -34.31 11.11
CA VAL A 405 6.06 -35.11 10.23
C VAL A 405 4.95 -35.71 11.08
N THR A 406 3.80 -35.06 11.09
CA THR A 406 2.74 -35.38 12.05
C THR A 406 1.34 -35.33 11.45
N TYR A 407 0.43 -36.17 11.93
CA TYR A 407 -0.98 -36.16 11.50
C TYR A 407 -1.15 -36.30 9.97
N ASN A 408 -0.46 -37.27 9.36
CA ASN A 408 -0.69 -37.64 7.96
C ASN A 408 -1.32 -39.04 7.96
N ASP A 409 -2.65 -39.08 7.95
CA ASP A 409 -3.46 -40.25 8.33
C ASP A 409 -3.19 -41.53 7.51
N VAL A 410 -2.72 -41.40 6.26
CA VAL A 410 -2.42 -42.53 5.37
C VAL A 410 -0.92 -42.72 5.09
N LEU A 411 -0.07 -41.86 5.64
CA LEU A 411 1.38 -41.93 5.44
C LEU A 411 1.97 -43.01 6.35
N CYS A 412 2.58 -44.05 5.81
CA CYS A 412 3.20 -45.09 6.64
C CYS A 412 4.31 -44.54 7.52
N GLN A 413 4.23 -44.81 8.84
CA GLN A 413 5.25 -44.40 9.81
C GLN A 413 6.64 -44.97 9.43
N SER A 414 6.69 -46.17 8.86
CA SER A 414 7.93 -46.79 8.39
C SER A 414 8.63 -46.02 7.25
N LEU A 415 7.89 -45.28 6.42
CA LEU A 415 8.46 -44.41 5.38
C LEU A 415 9.08 -43.15 6.01
N VAL A 416 8.43 -42.59 7.03
CA VAL A 416 8.93 -41.43 7.77
C VAL A 416 10.21 -41.79 8.53
N ASP A 417 10.23 -42.95 9.20
CA ASP A 417 11.42 -43.46 9.89
C ASP A 417 12.60 -43.65 8.93
N ALA A 418 12.33 -44.17 7.72
CA ALA A 418 13.35 -44.36 6.68
C ALA A 418 13.91 -43.02 6.16
N LEU A 419 13.05 -42.01 5.98
CA LEU A 419 13.47 -40.64 5.64
C LEU A 419 14.36 -40.07 6.74
N VAL A 420 13.93 -40.13 8.00
CA VAL A 420 14.68 -39.57 9.14
C VAL A 420 16.02 -40.26 9.33
N ALA A 421 16.09 -41.59 9.13
CA ALA A 421 17.32 -42.35 9.26
C ALA A 421 18.42 -41.98 8.23
N LYS A 422 18.05 -41.40 7.07
CA LYS A 422 19.03 -40.96 6.05
C LYS A 422 19.40 -39.47 6.16
N LEU A 423 18.60 -38.66 6.86
CA LEU A 423 18.82 -37.22 6.95
C LEU A 423 19.96 -36.89 7.93
N THR A 424 20.73 -35.87 7.58
CA THR A 424 21.52 -35.10 8.54
C THR A 424 20.62 -34.02 9.11
N ILE A 425 20.24 -34.17 10.38
CA ILE A 425 19.42 -33.21 11.11
C ILE A 425 20.35 -32.40 12.01
N THR A 426 20.47 -31.10 11.77
CA THR A 426 21.44 -30.24 12.49
C THR A 426 20.84 -29.56 13.72
N GLY A 427 19.53 -29.41 13.77
CA GLY A 427 18.76 -28.86 14.87
C GLY A 427 18.47 -29.88 15.97
N LEU A 428 17.53 -29.55 16.84
CA LEU A 428 17.20 -30.34 18.03
C LEU A 428 15.75 -30.84 18.04
N HIS A 429 14.93 -30.42 17.08
CA HIS A 429 13.51 -30.75 17.03
C HIS A 429 13.23 -31.82 15.98
N ILE A 430 12.79 -32.98 16.48
CA ILE A 430 12.34 -34.12 15.68
C ILE A 430 10.98 -34.54 16.25
N TYR A 431 9.91 -34.16 15.56
CA TYR A 431 8.54 -34.47 15.98
C TYR A 431 7.88 -35.37 14.94
N ILE A 432 7.72 -36.65 15.31
CA ILE A 432 7.17 -37.68 14.42
C ILE A 432 6.14 -38.49 15.19
N TYR A 433 4.87 -38.33 14.85
CA TYR A 433 3.75 -39.06 15.44
C TYR A 433 2.45 -38.80 14.67
N GLY A 434 1.44 -39.66 14.83
CA GLY A 434 0.16 -39.48 14.16
C GLY A 434 0.21 -39.75 12.66
N ASN A 435 1.17 -40.58 12.21
CA ASN A 435 1.16 -41.19 10.89
C ASN A 435 0.62 -42.64 10.99
N ASP A 436 0.40 -43.34 9.88
CA ASP A 436 -0.14 -44.71 9.88
C ASP A 436 0.89 -45.74 10.38
N ASP A 437 0.71 -46.22 11.62
CA ASP A 437 1.50 -47.28 12.25
C ASP A 437 1.14 -48.70 11.76
N SER A 438 0.10 -48.86 10.93
CA SER A 438 -0.37 -50.17 10.45
C SER A 438 0.41 -50.71 9.26
N CYS A 439 1.22 -49.85 8.64
CA CYS A 439 2.29 -50.14 7.69
C CYS A 439 3.64 -49.59 8.21
#